data_AF-A0A920RAT0-F1
#
_entry.id   AF-A0A920RAT0-F1
#
_cell.length_a   1.000
_cell.length_b   1.000
_cell.length_c   1.000
_cell.angle_alpha   90.00
_cell.angle_beta   90.00
_cell.angle_gamma   90.00
#
_symmetry.space_group_name_H-M   'P 1'
#
loop_
_entity.id
_entity.type
_entity.pdbx_description
1 polymer ?
#
loop_
_entity_poly.entity_id
_entity_poly.type
_entity_poly.pdbx_seq_one_letter_code
_entity_poly.pdbx_strand_id
1 'polypeptide(L)'
;MRTRKSHFLMIAALFLFTNCSNEFVVSINEQAIYDPEGRLRIDEVADADLQGCINLALQQQNLSSPDELTVLSCANSEISDLTNIGELISLASLILAITM
;
A
#
# COMPACT_ATOMS: atom_id res chain seq x y z
N MET A 1 8.09 5.65 55.10
CA MET A 1 7.14 6.28 54.14
C MET A 1 7.82 6.98 52.93
N ARG A 2 9.13 7.29 52.97
CA ARG A 2 9.85 8.01 51.89
C ARG A 2 10.25 7.13 50.69
N THR A 3 10.55 5.84 50.91
CA THR A 3 10.91 4.86 49.86
C THR A 3 9.75 4.47 48.95
N ARG A 4 8.53 4.33 49.51
CA ARG A 4 7.31 4.05 48.73
C ARG A 4 6.96 5.16 47.74
N LYS A 5 7.18 6.43 48.10
CA LYS A 5 6.97 7.58 47.21
C LYS A 5 8.01 7.62 46.08
N SER A 6 9.26 7.30 46.38
CA SER A 6 10.35 7.23 45.38
C SER A 6 10.11 6.15 44.34
N HIS A 7 9.64 4.96 44.75
CA HIS A 7 9.30 3.90 43.82
C HIS A 7 8.09 4.24 42.94
N PHE A 8 7.08 4.93 43.50
CA PHE A 8 5.92 5.38 42.73
C PHE A 8 6.32 6.40 41.64
N LEU A 9 7.23 7.31 41.97
CA LEU A 9 7.76 8.31 41.02
C LEU A 9 8.59 7.66 39.91
N MET A 10 9.37 6.62 40.24
CA MET A 10 10.17 5.89 39.26
C MET A 10 9.30 5.06 38.31
N ILE A 11 8.23 4.42 38.82
CA ILE A 11 7.27 3.69 38.00
C ILE A 11 6.51 4.64 37.07
N ALA A 12 6.07 5.80 37.57
CA ALA A 12 5.41 6.82 36.77
C ALA A 12 6.30 7.37 35.64
N ALA A 13 7.61 7.53 35.89
CA ALA A 13 8.58 7.94 34.88
C ALA A 13 8.77 6.87 33.77
N LEU A 14 8.63 5.58 34.10
CA LEU A 14 8.76 4.48 33.14
C LEU A 14 7.61 4.45 32.12
N PHE A 15 6.40 4.88 32.52
CA PHE A 15 5.25 4.94 31.62
C PHE A 15 5.37 6.00 30.51
N LEU A 16 6.20 7.03 30.71
CA LEU A 16 6.40 8.09 29.72
C LEU A 16 7.13 7.63 28.45
N PHE A 17 7.76 6.45 28.45
CA PHE A 17 8.51 5.91 27.31
C PHE A 17 7.69 4.96 26.41
N THR A 18 6.40 4.77 26.67
CA THR A 18 5.60 3.70 26.04
C THR A 18 4.92 4.05 24.71
N ASN A 19 5.17 5.21 24.09
CA ASN A 19 4.38 5.67 22.92
C ASN A 19 5.21 6.14 21.71
N CYS A 20 6.31 5.47 21.37
CA CYS A 20 7.03 5.73 20.10
C CYS A 20 7.08 4.48 19.20
N SER A 21 5.95 3.84 18.96
CA SER A 21 5.77 2.99 17.76
C SER A 21 5.10 3.84 16.69
N ASN A 22 5.84 4.78 16.12
CA ASN A 22 5.31 5.57 15.01
C ASN A 22 5.33 4.69 13.77
N GLU A 23 4.15 4.34 13.30
CA GLU A 23 3.95 3.84 11.96
C GLU A 23 4.32 4.93 10.96
N PHE A 24 5.14 4.57 9.97
CA PHE A 24 5.63 5.53 8.97
C PHE A 24 4.91 5.29 7.65
N VAL A 25 4.31 6.36 7.14
CA VAL A 25 3.81 6.40 5.77
C VAL A 25 4.96 6.76 4.85
N VAL A 26 5.18 5.96 3.82
CA VAL A 26 6.17 6.26 2.77
C VAL A 26 5.45 6.90 1.61
N SER A 27 5.94 8.03 1.12
CA SER A 27 5.36 8.75 -0.01
C SER A 27 6.38 9.15 -1.06
N ILE A 28 5.98 9.15 -2.33
CA ILE A 28 6.74 9.69 -3.47
C ILE A 28 5.85 10.73 -4.15
N ASN A 29 6.36 11.95 -4.37
CA ASN A 29 5.61 13.05 -5.00
C ASN A 29 4.21 13.27 -4.38
N GLU A 30 4.15 13.33 -3.05
CA GLU A 30 2.92 13.55 -2.29
C GLU A 30 1.87 12.42 -2.41
N GLN A 31 2.25 11.27 -2.99
CA GLN A 31 1.43 10.05 -3.06
C GLN A 31 2.00 9.00 -2.09
N ALA A 32 1.18 8.52 -1.16
CA ALA A 32 1.58 7.45 -0.24
C ALA A 32 1.64 6.11 -1.01
N ILE A 33 2.76 5.39 -0.89
CA ILE A 33 2.99 4.07 -1.49
C ILE A 33 3.01 2.94 -0.45
N TYR A 34 3.02 3.29 0.83
CA TYR A 34 2.96 2.37 1.95
C TYR A 34 2.32 3.09 3.14
N ASP A 35 1.20 2.57 3.62
CA ASP A 35 0.55 2.98 4.87
C ASP A 35 0.23 1.70 5.67
N PRO A 36 0.85 1.48 6.84
CA PRO A 36 0.59 0.29 7.66
C PRO A 36 -0.85 0.19 8.18
N GLU A 37 -1.59 1.30 8.19
CA GLU A 37 -3.01 1.35 8.55
C GLU A 37 -3.93 0.97 7.37
N GLY A 38 -3.39 0.65 6.20
CA GLY A 38 -4.15 0.23 5.02
C GLY A 38 -5.05 1.33 4.43
N ARG A 39 -4.74 2.60 4.71
CA ARG A 39 -5.51 3.78 4.23
C ARG A 39 -4.96 4.34 2.92
N LEU A 40 -4.13 3.57 2.22
CA LEU A 40 -3.76 3.89 0.85
C LEU A 40 -5.06 4.12 0.07
N ARG A 41 -5.07 5.17 -0.76
CA ARG A 41 -6.28 5.53 -1.51
C ARG A 41 -6.71 4.31 -2.32
N ILE A 42 -8.01 4.04 -2.24
CA ILE A 42 -8.69 2.86 -2.80
C ILE A 42 -8.52 2.77 -4.33
N ASP A 43 -8.04 3.84 -4.98
CA ASP A 43 -7.62 3.88 -6.39
C ASP A 43 -6.43 2.92 -6.72
N GLU A 44 -5.90 2.19 -5.73
CA GLU A 44 -4.89 1.14 -5.91
C GLU A 44 -5.45 -0.25 -5.64
N VAL A 45 -5.11 -1.18 -6.52
CA VAL A 45 -5.41 -2.61 -6.36
C VAL A 45 -4.66 -3.20 -5.16
N ALA A 46 -5.22 -4.25 -4.55
CA ALA A 46 -4.65 -4.84 -3.32
C ALA A 46 -3.27 -5.50 -3.51
N ASP A 47 -2.97 -5.98 -4.72
CA ASP A 47 -1.73 -6.67 -5.05
C ASP A 47 -0.70 -5.70 -5.64
N ALA A 48 0.49 -5.64 -5.03
CA ALA A 48 1.55 -4.72 -5.44
C ALA A 48 2.09 -5.02 -6.85
N ASP A 49 2.13 -6.28 -7.27
CA ASP A 49 2.54 -6.65 -8.62
C ASP A 49 1.49 -6.24 -9.65
N LEU A 50 0.19 -6.35 -9.29
CA LEU A 50 -0.90 -5.85 -10.13
C LEU A 50 -0.83 -4.32 -10.25
N GLN A 51 -0.58 -3.60 -9.16
CA GLN A 51 -0.43 -2.13 -9.20
C GLN A 51 0.77 -1.73 -10.05
N GLY A 52 1.90 -2.43 -9.90
CA GLY A 52 3.09 -2.23 -10.73
C GLY A 52 2.80 -2.47 -12.22
N CYS A 53 2.05 -3.51 -12.54
CA CYS A 53 1.62 -3.82 -13.90
C CYS A 53 0.72 -2.73 -14.48
N ILE A 54 -0.28 -2.23 -13.74
CA ILE A 54 -1.16 -1.14 -14.15
C ILE A 54 -0.34 0.12 -14.46
N ASN A 55 0.57 0.50 -13.57
CA ASN A 55 1.44 1.67 -13.74
C ASN A 55 2.33 1.55 -14.99
N LEU A 56 2.89 0.37 -15.23
CA LEU A 56 3.68 0.10 -16.42
C LEU A 56 2.83 0.20 -17.69
N ALA A 57 1.62 -0.38 -17.68
CA ALA A 57 0.71 -0.34 -18.80
C ALA A 57 0.27 1.09 -19.15
N LEU A 58 0.01 1.94 -18.14
CA LEU A 58 -0.29 3.36 -18.33
C LEU A 58 0.85 4.10 -19.04
N GLN A 59 2.09 3.87 -18.60
CA GLN A 59 3.26 4.47 -19.23
C GLN A 59 3.47 3.99 -20.67
N GLN A 60 3.33 2.67 -20.91
CA GLN A 60 3.51 2.07 -22.23
C GLN A 60 2.46 2.52 -23.24
N GLN A 61 1.22 2.70 -22.78
CA GLN A 61 0.08 3.12 -23.62
C GLN A 61 -0.10 4.64 -23.64
N ASN A 62 0.74 5.39 -22.91
CA ASN A 62 0.68 6.84 -22.78
C ASN A 62 -0.71 7.34 -22.34
N LEU A 63 -1.27 6.68 -21.33
CA LEU A 63 -2.57 6.99 -20.73
C LEU A 63 -2.38 7.79 -19.44
N SER A 64 -3.35 8.66 -19.15
CA SER A 64 -3.31 9.51 -17.94
C SER A 64 -4.11 8.94 -16.77
N SER A 65 -5.01 7.98 -17.04
CA SER A 65 -5.87 7.35 -16.02
C SER A 65 -5.96 5.83 -16.20
N PRO A 66 -5.98 5.04 -15.11
CA PRO A 66 -6.32 3.61 -15.12
C PRO A 66 -7.67 3.30 -15.78
N ASP A 67 -8.65 4.21 -15.68
CA ASP A 67 -9.98 4.03 -16.24
C ASP A 67 -9.99 3.97 -17.78
N GLU A 68 -8.91 4.38 -18.43
CA GLU A 68 -8.74 4.35 -19.90
C GLU A 68 -8.14 3.02 -20.39
N LEU A 69 -7.65 2.17 -19.48
CA LEU A 69 -7.05 0.88 -19.84
C LEU A 69 -8.11 -0.07 -20.39
N THR A 70 -7.95 -0.45 -21.66
CA THR A 70 -8.78 -1.47 -22.31
C THR A 70 -8.13 -2.85 -22.35
N VAL A 71 -6.80 -2.88 -22.34
CA VAL A 71 -5.99 -4.11 -22.31
C VAL A 71 -4.92 -3.97 -21.23
N LEU A 72 -4.86 -4.94 -20.32
CA LEU A 72 -3.82 -5.07 -19.30
C LEU A 72 -3.11 -6.43 -19.44
N SER A 73 -1.80 -6.39 -19.63
CA SER A 73 -0.96 -7.58 -19.81
C SER A 73 0.14 -7.62 -18.78
N CYS A 74 -0.05 -8.46 -17.75
CA CYS A 74 0.89 -8.63 -16.65
C CYS A 74 1.72 -9.90 -16.86
N ALA A 75 2.59 -9.85 -17.87
CA ALA A 75 3.51 -10.96 -18.10
C ALA A 75 4.59 -10.98 -17.02
N ASN A 76 4.91 -12.15 -16.48
CA ASN A 76 6.02 -12.35 -15.54
C ASN A 76 5.80 -11.69 -14.16
N SER A 77 4.54 -11.51 -13.75
CA SER A 77 4.13 -10.98 -12.44
C SER A 77 3.61 -12.08 -11.53
N GLU A 78 3.90 -12.04 -10.22
CA GLU A 78 3.43 -13.00 -9.22
C GLU A 78 2.10 -12.56 -8.58
N ILE A 79 1.16 -12.08 -9.40
CA ILE A 79 -0.14 -11.57 -8.94
C ILE A 79 -0.91 -12.68 -8.24
N SER A 80 -1.23 -12.43 -6.97
CA SER A 80 -1.90 -13.34 -6.06
C SER A 80 -3.31 -12.87 -5.67
N ASP A 81 -3.58 -11.56 -5.82
CA ASP A 81 -4.88 -10.95 -5.52
C ASP A 81 -5.34 -10.03 -6.67
N LEU A 82 -6.61 -10.16 -7.06
CA LEU A 82 -7.27 -9.33 -8.07
C LEU A 82 -8.35 -8.42 -7.45
N THR A 83 -8.36 -8.28 -6.13
CA THR A 83 -9.29 -7.41 -5.41
C THR A 83 -9.17 -5.98 -5.95
N ASN A 84 -10.33 -5.35 -6.16
CA ASN A 84 -10.51 -4.03 -6.76
C ASN A 84 -10.11 -3.90 -8.24
N ILE A 85 -9.82 -4.99 -8.96
CA ILE A 85 -9.62 -4.91 -10.43
C ILE A 85 -10.85 -4.39 -11.18
N GLY A 86 -12.04 -4.49 -10.57
CA GLY A 86 -13.29 -3.94 -11.10
C GLY A 86 -13.34 -2.40 -11.18
N GLU A 87 -12.36 -1.70 -10.59
CA GLU A 87 -12.22 -0.26 -10.73
C GLU A 87 -11.70 0.16 -12.11
N LEU A 88 -11.08 -0.76 -12.86
CA LEU A 88 -10.67 -0.55 -14.25
C LEU A 88 -11.89 -0.69 -15.18
N ILE A 89 -12.79 0.30 -15.15
CA ILE A 89 -14.13 0.22 -15.76
C ILE A 89 -14.10 -0.04 -17.27
N SER A 90 -13.07 0.43 -17.98
CA SER A 90 -12.92 0.22 -19.43
C SER A 90 -12.17 -1.06 -19.80
N LEU A 91 -11.72 -1.86 -18.82
CA LEU A 91 -10.89 -3.03 -19.07
C LEU A 91 -11.70 -4.11 -19.80
N ALA A 92 -11.29 -4.39 -21.04
CA ALA A 92 -11.92 -5.39 -21.89
C ALA A 92 -11.13 -6.70 -21.94
N SER A 93 -9.83 -6.66 -21.66
CA SER A 93 -8.96 -7.84 -21.71
C SER A 93 -7.87 -7.79 -20.63
N LEU A 94 -7.79 -8.87 -19.87
CA LEU A 94 -6.76 -9.13 -18.87
C LEU A 94 -5.96 -10.37 -19.27
N ILE A 95 -4.64 -10.24 -19.35
CA ILE A 95 -3.72 -11.34 -19.66
C ILE A 95 -2.77 -11.52 -18.47
N LEU A 96 -2.81 -12.71 -17.86
CA LEU A 96 -1.83 -13.15 -16.86
C LEU A 96 -0.94 -14.23 -17.51
N ALA A 97 0.37 -14.03 -17.46
CA ALA A 97 1.32 -15.07 -17.85
C ALA A 97 2.27 -15.34 -16.68
N ILE A 98 2.11 -16.50 -16.06
CA ILE A 98 3.03 -17.02 -15.05
C ILE A 98 4.18 -17.67 -15.81
N THR A 99 5.41 -17.21 -15.58
CA THR A 99 6.60 -17.93 -16.02
C THR A 99 6.92 -19.03 -15.03
N MET A 100 6.93 -20.28 -15.51
CA MET A 100 7.46 -21.44 -14.76
C MET A 100 8.98 -21.50 -14.83
#